data_AF-A0A950M5S3-F1
#
_entry.id   AF-A0A950M5S3-F1
#
_cell.length_a   1.000
_cell.length_b   1.000
_cell.length_c   1.000
_cell.angle_alpha   90.00
_cell.angle_beta   90.00
_cell.angle_gamma   90.00
#
_symmetry.space_group_name_H-M   'P 1'
#
loop_
_entity.id
_entity.type
_entity.pdbx_description
1 polymer ?
#
loop_
_entity_poly.entity_id
_entity_poly.type
_entity_poly.pdbx_seq_one_letter_code
_entity_poly.pdbx_strand_id
1 'polypeptide(L)'
;MRTNSTTRHPFLLAVLVTAVFACTEAMADTMAGAAPCPLPGQTSELVVQMYFGQNIEHRGPVTPHEWNDFLRRNVTPRFPDGFTVYDAYGQWQDRESHRIARENSKVI
;
A
#
# COMPACT_ATOMS: atom_id res chain seq x y z
N MET A 1 -5.99 -42.46 48.16
CA MET A 1 -7.31 -43.04 47.85
C MET A 1 -8.38 -42.01 48.21
N ARG A 2 -8.87 -41.25 47.23
CA ARG A 2 -10.16 -40.51 47.27
C ARG A 2 -10.51 -40.13 45.83
N THR A 3 -11.48 -40.86 45.31
CA THR A 3 -12.23 -40.60 44.09
C THR A 3 -13.12 -39.37 44.30
N ASN A 4 -13.40 -38.60 43.23
CA ASN A 4 -14.74 -38.07 42.90
C ASN A 4 -14.62 -37.18 41.65
N SER A 5 -15.13 -37.63 40.51
CA SER A 5 -16.55 -37.68 40.11
C SER A 5 -16.98 -36.35 39.48
N THR A 6 -16.98 -36.41 38.14
CA THR A 6 -17.77 -35.68 37.16
C THR A 6 -18.98 -34.89 37.66
N THR A 7 -19.05 -33.62 37.26
CA THR A 7 -20.29 -32.94 36.86
C THR A 7 -20.03 -32.24 35.54
N ARG A 8 -20.36 -32.92 34.44
CA ARG A 8 -20.42 -32.35 33.09
C ARG A 8 -21.63 -31.40 33.07
N HIS A 9 -21.43 -30.13 32.73
CA HIS A 9 -22.49 -29.15 32.49
C HIS A 9 -22.62 -28.89 30.98
N PRO A 10 -23.29 -29.78 30.22
CA PRO A 10 -23.41 -29.64 28.78
C PRO A 10 -24.26 -28.44 28.36
N PHE A 11 -25.10 -27.90 29.27
CA PHE A 11 -25.99 -26.78 28.97
C PHE A 11 -25.31 -25.39 29.05
N LEU A 12 -24.23 -25.24 29.80
CA LEU A 12 -23.50 -23.96 29.88
C LEU A 12 -22.65 -23.69 28.61
N LEU A 13 -22.20 -24.74 27.93
CA LEU A 13 -21.48 -24.63 26.66
C LEU A 13 -22.42 -24.26 25.49
N ALA A 14 -23.69 -24.66 25.52
CA ALA A 14 -24.61 -24.42 24.41
C ALA A 14 -25.09 -22.96 24.31
N VAL A 15 -25.16 -22.21 25.42
CA VAL A 15 -25.63 -20.81 25.42
C VAL A 15 -24.52 -19.81 25.08
N LEU A 16 -23.25 -20.15 25.36
CA LEU A 16 -22.12 -19.27 25.06
C LEU A 16 -21.71 -19.30 23.58
N VAL A 17 -22.12 -20.32 22.81
CA VAL A 17 -21.78 -20.47 21.39
C VAL A 17 -22.69 -19.65 20.47
N THR A 18 -23.92 -19.32 20.88
CA THR A 18 -24.84 -18.52 20.04
C THR A 18 -24.73 -17.01 20.22
N ALA A 19 -24.13 -16.50 21.31
CA ALA A 19 -23.96 -15.06 21.53
C ALA A 19 -22.69 -14.47 20.87
N VAL A 20 -21.73 -15.30 20.47
CA VAL A 20 -20.47 -14.85 19.83
C VAL A 20 -20.63 -14.69 18.30
N PHE A 21 -21.64 -15.31 17.70
CA PHE A 21 -21.85 -15.29 16.25
C PHE A 21 -22.54 -14.03 15.70
N ALA A 22 -23.10 -13.18 16.56
CA ALA A 22 -23.90 -12.02 16.13
C ALA A 22 -23.11 -10.70 15.98
N CYS A 23 -21.78 -10.71 16.19
CA CYS A 23 -20.97 -9.49 16.11
C CYS A 23 -19.78 -9.59 15.14
N THR A 24 -19.77 -10.58 14.25
CA THR A 24 -18.72 -10.76 13.23
C THR A 24 -19.12 -10.33 11.82
N GLU A 25 -20.36 -9.88 11.61
CA GLU A 25 -20.86 -9.57 10.25
C GLU A 25 -20.90 -8.06 9.92
N ALA A 26 -20.54 -7.18 10.85
CA ALA A 26 -20.65 -5.72 10.67
C ALA A 26 -19.32 -5.01 10.31
N MET A 27 -18.24 -5.74 9.99
CA MET A 27 -16.95 -5.15 9.63
C MET A 27 -16.37 -5.75 8.34
N ALA A 28 -17.17 -5.86 7.29
CA ALA A 28 -16.67 -6.27 5.97
C ALA A 28 -16.92 -5.22 4.87
N ASP A 29 -17.46 -4.04 5.20
CA ASP A 29 -17.92 -3.09 4.19
C ASP A 29 -17.29 -1.68 4.30
N THR A 30 -16.08 -1.59 4.87
CA THR A 30 -15.24 -0.38 4.75
C THR A 30 -14.01 -0.65 3.86
N MET A 31 -14.24 -1.38 2.78
CA MET A 31 -13.40 -1.34 1.58
C MET A 31 -14.29 -1.19 0.33
N ALA A 32 -15.33 -0.37 0.43
CA ALA A 32 -15.94 0.19 -0.76
C ALA A 32 -14.88 1.06 -1.45
N GLY A 33 -14.37 0.54 -2.57
CA GLY A 33 -13.45 1.23 -3.46
C GLY A 33 -13.95 2.62 -3.82
N ALA A 34 -13.00 3.45 -4.28
CA ALA A 34 -13.21 4.80 -4.76
C ALA A 34 -14.58 5.00 -5.43
N ALA A 35 -15.26 6.09 -5.06
CA ALA A 35 -16.63 6.42 -5.43
C ALA A 35 -16.96 6.10 -6.90
N PRO A 36 -18.15 5.51 -7.18
CA PRO A 36 -18.53 5.15 -8.53
C PRO A 36 -18.81 6.40 -9.37
N CYS A 37 -17.89 6.63 -10.30
CA CYS A 37 -17.97 7.37 -11.55
C CYS A 37 -18.39 8.86 -11.54
N PRO A 38 -17.86 9.59 -12.52
CA PRO A 38 -17.72 11.04 -12.44
C PRO A 38 -18.96 11.66 -13.12
N LEU A 39 -19.04 13.00 -13.15
CA LEU A 39 -20.20 13.73 -13.67
C LEU A 39 -20.60 13.24 -15.09
N PRO A 40 -21.84 13.49 -15.55
CA PRO A 40 -22.29 13.05 -16.88
C PRO A 40 -21.28 13.37 -17.98
N GLY A 41 -20.83 12.33 -18.71
CA GLY A 41 -19.84 12.45 -19.78
C GLY A 41 -18.39 12.14 -19.38
N GLN A 42 -18.12 11.75 -18.13
CA GLN A 42 -16.78 11.37 -17.69
C GLN A 42 -16.61 9.85 -17.58
N THR A 43 -15.39 9.37 -17.86
CA THR A 43 -15.00 7.96 -17.72
C THR A 43 -14.07 7.82 -16.52
N SER A 44 -14.21 6.76 -15.73
CA SER A 44 -13.24 6.44 -14.67
C SER A 44 -11.93 5.99 -15.31
N GLU A 45 -10.81 6.55 -14.84
CA GLU A 45 -9.47 6.22 -15.31
C GLU A 45 -8.60 5.77 -14.14
N LEU A 46 -7.81 4.72 -14.36
CA LEU A 46 -6.83 4.26 -13.39
C LEU A 46 -5.55 5.08 -13.54
N VAL A 47 -5.12 5.74 -12.46
CA VAL A 47 -3.84 6.46 -12.40
C VAL A 47 -2.85 5.66 -11.55
N VAL A 48 -1.69 5.37 -12.13
CA VAL A 48 -0.54 4.79 -11.42
C VAL A 48 0.52 5.86 -11.32
N GLN A 49 0.99 6.15 -10.11
CA GLN A 49 2.07 7.11 -9.88
C GLN A 49 3.21 6.45 -9.11
N MET A 50 4.44 6.59 -9.60
CA MET A 50 5.65 5.99 -9.05
C MET A 50 6.69 7.06 -8.76
N TYR A 51 7.32 6.98 -7.59
CA TYR A 51 8.33 7.94 -7.13
C TYR A 51 9.68 7.24 -6.99
N PHE A 52 10.71 7.80 -7.62
CA PHE A 52 12.06 7.24 -7.63
C PHE A 52 13.06 8.27 -7.13
N GLY A 53 13.77 7.93 -6.05
CA GLY A 53 14.98 8.63 -5.62
C GLY A 53 16.14 8.35 -6.57
N GLN A 54 16.99 9.36 -6.82
CA GLN A 54 18.16 9.21 -7.70
C GLN A 54 19.47 9.04 -6.93
N ASN A 55 19.48 9.17 -5.61
CA ASN A 55 20.69 8.98 -4.82
C ASN A 55 20.96 7.49 -4.60
N ILE A 56 22.21 7.05 -4.82
CA ILE A 56 22.64 5.68 -4.55
C ILE A 56 23.78 5.73 -3.56
N GLU A 57 23.71 4.95 -2.49
CA GLU A 57 24.79 4.86 -1.51
C GLU A 57 26.09 4.37 -2.17
N HIS A 58 27.21 4.94 -1.72
CA HIS A 58 28.55 4.58 -2.18
C HIS A 58 28.87 4.83 -3.67
N ARG A 59 28.00 5.49 -4.43
CA ARG A 59 28.31 5.97 -5.78
C ARG A 59 27.59 7.29 -6.11
N GLY A 60 27.83 7.81 -7.31
CA GLY A 60 27.11 8.99 -7.82
C GLY A 60 25.62 8.70 -8.06
N PRO A 61 24.80 9.75 -8.24
CA PRO A 61 23.37 9.58 -8.51
C PRO A 61 23.13 8.86 -9.84
N VAL A 62 21.91 8.34 -10.01
CA VAL A 62 21.43 7.78 -11.28
C VAL A 62 21.66 8.77 -12.40
N THR A 63 22.40 8.35 -13.42
CA THR A 63 22.67 9.19 -14.60
C THR A 63 21.46 9.24 -15.52
N PRO A 64 21.35 10.27 -16.38
CA PRO A 64 20.29 10.33 -17.39
C PRO A 64 20.24 9.11 -18.31
N HIS A 65 21.41 8.52 -18.62
CA HIS A 65 21.49 7.32 -19.43
C HIS A 65 20.93 6.09 -18.69
N GLU A 66 21.34 5.86 -17.44
CA GLU A 66 20.81 4.78 -16.61
C GLU A 66 19.29 4.90 -16.42
N TRP A 67 18.78 6.13 -16.24
CA TRP A 67 17.35 6.39 -16.15
C TRP A 67 16.60 6.03 -17.44
N ASN A 68 17.07 6.48 -18.60
CA ASN A 68 16.45 6.15 -19.89
C ASN A 68 16.51 4.63 -20.17
N ASP A 69 17.59 3.97 -19.75
CA ASP A 69 17.74 2.53 -19.82
C ASP A 69 16.78 1.77 -18.92
N PHE A 70 16.45 2.32 -17.75
CA PHE A 70 15.41 1.79 -16.87
C PHE A 70 14.03 1.92 -17.51
N LEU A 71 13.70 3.10 -18.04
CA LEU A 71 12.42 3.36 -18.72
C LEU A 71 12.21 2.36 -19.87
N ARG A 72 13.19 2.27 -20.77
CA ARG A 72 13.14 1.40 -21.95
C ARG A 72 12.91 -0.07 -21.60
N ARG A 73 13.58 -0.57 -20.56
CA ARG A 73 13.55 -2.00 -20.20
C ARG A 73 12.38 -2.38 -19.30
N ASN A 74 11.89 -1.46 -18.47
CA ASN A 74 10.95 -1.80 -17.40
C ASN A 74 9.61 -1.07 -17.51
N VAL A 75 9.61 0.22 -17.82
CA VAL A 75 8.39 1.04 -17.79
C VAL A 75 7.67 1.00 -19.13
N THR A 76 8.35 1.35 -20.23
CA THR A 76 7.75 1.41 -21.58
C THR A 76 7.05 0.12 -22.01
N PRO A 77 7.58 -1.10 -21.75
CA PRO A 77 6.87 -2.32 -22.12
C PRO A 77 5.55 -2.55 -21.36
N ARG A 78 5.37 -1.92 -20.19
CA ARG A 78 4.15 -2.02 -19.35
C ARG A 78 3.16 -0.90 -19.61
N PHE A 79 3.63 0.22 -20.16
CA PHE A 79 2.83 1.40 -20.47
C PHE A 79 3.05 1.79 -21.95
N PRO A 80 2.62 0.95 -22.91
CA PRO A 80 2.90 1.14 -24.33
C PRO A 80 2.20 2.36 -24.93
N ASP A 81 1.08 2.78 -24.34
CA ASP A 81 0.32 3.97 -24.77
C ASP A 81 0.98 5.28 -24.31
N GLY A 82 2.01 5.18 -23.48
CA GLY A 82 2.81 6.31 -23.01
C GLY A 82 2.62 6.62 -21.52
N PHE A 83 3.49 7.48 -21.02
CA PHE A 83 3.49 8.01 -19.66
C PHE A 83 4.28 9.33 -19.66
N THR A 84 4.09 10.13 -18.61
CA THR A 84 4.84 11.38 -18.42
C THR A 84 5.86 11.20 -17.31
N VAL A 85 7.02 11.82 -17.43
CA VAL A 85 8.03 11.85 -16.36
C VAL A 85 8.23 13.28 -15.90
N TYR A 86 8.17 13.51 -14.59
CA TYR A 86 8.46 14.79 -13.96
C TYR A 86 9.77 14.73 -13.19
N ASP A 87 10.55 15.81 -13.28
CA ASP A 87 11.62 16.07 -12.34
C ASP A 87 11.01 16.54 -11.02
N ALA A 88 11.42 15.90 -9.93
CA ALA A 88 10.95 16.21 -8.59
C ALA A 88 12.12 16.37 -7.62
N TYR A 89 11.82 16.93 -6.46
CA TYR A 89 12.81 17.21 -5.43
C TYR A 89 12.23 16.93 -4.04
N GLY A 90 12.82 15.98 -3.34
CA GLY A 90 12.48 15.58 -1.99
C GLY A 90 13.32 16.32 -0.94
N GLN A 91 12.69 16.64 0.19
CA GLN A 91 13.36 17.19 1.36
C GLN A 91 12.68 16.68 2.64
N TRP A 92 13.48 16.16 3.57
CA TRP A 92 12.98 15.71 4.87
C TRP A 92 14.05 15.90 5.94
N GLN A 93 13.63 15.90 7.21
CA GLN A 93 14.57 15.81 8.32
C GLN A 93 14.92 14.34 8.54
N ASP A 94 16.20 14.02 8.42
CA ASP A 94 16.72 12.72 8.78
C ASP A 94 16.60 12.53 10.30
N ARG A 95 16.08 11.37 10.73
CA ARG A 95 15.75 11.15 12.15
C ARG A 95 16.98 10.91 13.02
N GLU A 96 18.07 10.40 12.44
CA GLU A 96 19.28 10.07 13.18
C GLU A 96 20.23 11.25 13.29
N SER A 97 20.51 11.91 12.16
CA SER A 97 21.42 13.05 12.11
C SER A 97 20.75 14.38 12.43
N HIS A 98 19.41 14.44 12.46
CA HIS A 98 18.60 15.67 12.58
C HIS A 98 18.85 16.71 11.48
N ARG A 99 19.59 16.34 10.43
CA ARG A 99 19.91 17.21 9.30
C ARG A 99 18.80 17.13 8.24
N ILE A 100 18.70 18.18 7.44
CA ILE A 100 17.81 18.20 6.28
C ILE A 100 18.46 17.40 5.14
N ALA A 101 17.89 16.24 4.85
CA ALA A 101 18.20 15.44 3.68
C ALA A 101 17.52 16.03 2.44
N ARG A 102 18.15 15.82 1.27
CA ARG A 102 17.75 16.37 -0.01
C ARG A 102 17.94 15.31 -1.08
N GLU A 103 16.97 15.15 -1.95
CA GLU A 103 17.02 14.13 -3.00
C GLU A 103 16.42 14.63 -4.30
N ASN A 104 17.18 14.49 -5.38
CA ASN A 104 16.60 14.60 -6.71
C ASN A 104 15.79 13.34 -7.00
N SER A 105 14.59 13.51 -7.54
CA SER A 105 13.67 12.41 -7.77
C SER A 105 13.06 12.47 -9.18
N LYS A 106 12.51 11.35 -9.62
CA LYS A 106 11.66 11.26 -10.81
C LYS A 106 10.28 10.77 -10.39
N VAL A 107 9.24 11.37 -10.96
CA VAL A 107 7.86 10.89 -10.82
C VAL A 107 7.38 10.44 -12.19
N ILE A 108 6.76 9.26 -12.24
CA ILE A 108 6.09 8.73 -13.43
C ILE A 108 4.62 8.56 -13.09
#